data_AF-A0ABD1ZN23-F1
#
_entry.id   AF-A0ABD1ZN23-F1
#
_cell.length_a   1.000
_cell.length_b   1.000
_cell.length_c   1.000
_cell.angle_alpha   90.00
_cell.angle_beta   90.00
_cell.angle_gamma   90.00
#
_symmetry.space_group_name_H-M   'P 1'
#
loop_
_entity.id
_entity.type
_entity.pdbx_description
1 polymer ?
#
loop_
_entity_poly.entity_id
_entity_poly.type
_entity_poly.pdbx_seq_one_letter_code
_entity_poly.pdbx_strand_id
1 'polypeptide(L)'
;MEIQVGMGPAGELRYPSYPESNGTWKFPGIGEFQCYDKYMLSSLKAAADQAGHSEWGNGGPHNAGHYKQWPDETEFFHREGTWNTAYGEFFLKWYSEMLLAHGERLLSAAGGIFRGTGAHLSGKVAGIHWHYGTRSHAPELTAGYYNTRYRDGYYPIAEMFSRYGVTLNFTCIEMKDAEQPESALCSPEGLLRQVVLAARKAGIRLAGENALPRYDQTAHDQVVNKSRLHVGAQFGHSEDEPMCSFTYLRMSEPLFKPENWHVFVTFVRHMSEGKTFQPWEKEHQDTQLFVNASRPLIQEAEAFMYR
;
A
#
# COMPACT_ATOMS: atom_id res chain seq x y z
N MET A 1 -8.64 0.96 20.55
CA MET A 1 -8.41 2.19 19.74
C MET A 1 -7.16 1.97 18.93
N GLU A 2 -7.20 2.25 17.63
CA GLU A 2 -6.04 2.18 16.74
C GLU A 2 -5.50 3.59 16.49
N ILE A 3 -4.19 3.74 16.47
CA ILE A 3 -3.49 4.98 16.09
C ILE A 3 -2.64 4.68 14.87
N GLN A 4 -3.06 5.18 13.71
CA GLN A 4 -2.25 5.13 12.50
C GLN A 4 -1.22 6.25 12.54
N VAL A 5 0.06 5.89 12.58
CA VAL A 5 1.17 6.84 12.56
C VAL A 5 1.43 7.25 11.11
N GLY A 6 1.12 8.51 10.77
CA GLY A 6 1.41 9.05 9.45
C GLY A 6 2.92 9.22 9.23
N MET A 7 3.47 8.62 8.17
CA MET A 7 4.92 8.57 7.91
C MET A 7 5.34 9.20 6.57
N GLY A 8 4.46 10.01 5.96
CA GLY A 8 4.73 10.61 4.66
C GLY A 8 3.47 11.09 3.95
N PRO A 9 3.56 11.31 2.62
CA PRO A 9 2.43 11.74 1.79
C PRO A 9 1.23 10.79 1.94
N ALA A 10 0.02 11.35 2.09
CA ALA A 10 -1.20 10.58 2.38
C ALA A 10 -1.13 9.70 3.65
N GLY A 11 -0.20 9.97 4.57
CA GLY A 11 0.05 9.18 5.78
C GLY A 11 0.90 7.93 5.54
N GLU A 12 1.31 7.65 4.30
CA GLU A 12 2.01 6.44 3.90
C GLU A 12 3.52 6.57 4.14
N LEU A 13 4.17 5.46 4.53
CA LEU A 13 5.64 5.38 4.62
C LEU A 13 6.22 5.31 3.21
N ARG A 14 6.38 6.46 2.53
CA ARG A 14 7.01 6.57 1.22
C ARG A 14 7.44 8.00 0.89
N TYR A 15 8.16 8.15 -0.20
CA TYR A 15 8.41 9.44 -0.83
C TYR A 15 7.23 9.91 -1.72
N PRO A 16 7.10 11.23 -1.97
CA PRO A 16 6.08 11.79 -2.86
C PRO A 16 6.44 11.63 -4.35
N SER A 17 6.73 10.42 -4.82
CA SER A 17 7.26 10.17 -6.16
C SER A 17 6.25 10.27 -7.31
N TYR A 18 4.94 10.29 -7.01
CA TYR A 18 3.85 10.38 -8.00
C TYR A 18 2.81 11.46 -7.62
N PRO A 19 3.19 12.75 -7.59
CA PRO A 19 2.25 13.82 -7.28
C PRO A 19 1.26 14.05 -8.44
N GLU A 20 -0.01 13.70 -8.22
CA GLU A 20 -1.08 13.90 -9.21
C GLU A 20 -1.47 15.38 -9.40
N SER A 21 -1.15 16.24 -8.42
CA SER A 21 -1.47 17.66 -8.47
C SER A 21 -0.90 18.32 -9.73
N ASN A 22 -1.73 19.12 -10.42
CA ASN A 22 -1.36 19.88 -11.62
C ASN A 22 -0.85 19.02 -12.79
N GLY A 23 -1.10 17.71 -12.78
CA GLY A 23 -0.70 16.80 -13.84
C GLY A 23 0.82 16.60 -13.94
N THR A 24 1.57 16.84 -12.86
CA THR A 24 3.02 16.55 -12.79
C THR A 24 3.28 15.07 -13.08
N TRP A 25 2.53 14.19 -12.43
CA TRP A 25 2.51 12.76 -12.70
C TRP A 25 1.16 12.35 -13.30
N LYS A 26 1.16 11.22 -14.04
CA LYS A 26 -0.05 10.54 -14.48
C LYS A 26 0.21 9.04 -14.54
N PHE A 27 -0.72 8.24 -14.04
CA PHE A 27 -0.69 6.79 -14.17
C PHE A 27 -0.53 6.35 -15.64
N PRO A 28 0.35 5.38 -15.97
CA PRO A 28 1.20 4.58 -15.07
C PRO A 28 2.67 5.05 -15.01
N GLY A 29 2.97 6.35 -15.05
CA GLY A 29 4.37 6.83 -15.10
C GLY A 29 5.25 6.36 -13.94
N ILE A 30 6.57 6.26 -14.18
CA ILE A 30 7.56 5.78 -13.20
C ILE A 30 7.73 6.65 -11.95
N GLY A 31 7.29 7.91 -11.99
CA GLY A 31 7.56 8.87 -10.93
C GLY A 31 9.02 9.37 -10.93
N GLU A 32 9.44 10.02 -9.86
CA GLU A 32 10.83 10.49 -9.70
C GLU A 32 11.34 10.30 -8.27
N PHE A 33 12.65 10.08 -8.12
CA PHE A 33 13.31 10.09 -6.81
C PHE A 33 13.17 11.47 -6.15
N GLN A 34 12.89 11.51 -4.84
CA GLN A 34 12.60 12.74 -4.09
C GLN A 34 13.69 13.02 -3.04
N CYS A 35 14.95 13.02 -3.47
CA CYS A 35 16.12 13.12 -2.57
C CYS A 35 17.05 14.30 -2.89
N TYR A 36 16.53 15.34 -3.55
CA TYR A 36 17.33 16.46 -4.06
C TYR A 36 17.38 17.67 -3.11
N ASP A 37 16.78 17.58 -1.92
CA ASP A 37 16.96 18.60 -0.90
C ASP A 37 18.38 18.54 -0.32
N LYS A 38 18.84 19.68 0.22
CA LYS A 38 20.22 19.83 0.71
C LYS A 38 20.60 18.84 1.81
N TYR A 39 19.65 18.33 2.60
CA TYR A 39 19.94 17.40 3.69
C TYR A 39 20.11 15.98 3.16
N MET A 40 19.22 15.53 2.26
CA MET A 40 19.37 14.23 1.62
C MET A 40 20.61 14.17 0.74
N LEU A 41 20.93 15.22 -0.02
CA LEU A 41 22.16 15.27 -0.81
C LEU A 41 23.43 15.20 0.07
N SER A 42 23.42 15.85 1.24
CA SER A 42 24.52 15.75 2.21
C SER A 42 24.65 14.32 2.77
N SER A 43 23.53 13.68 3.12
CA SER A 43 23.50 12.28 3.56
C SER A 43 24.02 11.31 2.49
N LEU A 44 23.57 11.49 1.25
CA LEU A 44 24.02 10.68 0.10
C LEU A 44 25.53 10.82 -0.10
N LYS A 45 26.04 12.06 -0.05
CA LYS A 45 27.47 12.32 -0.17
C LYS A 45 28.29 11.60 0.91
N ALA A 46 27.85 11.70 2.16
CA ALA A 46 28.52 11.02 3.27
C ALA A 46 28.49 9.48 3.12
N ALA A 47 27.36 8.92 2.70
CA ALA A 47 27.24 7.48 2.45
C ALA A 47 28.15 7.01 1.31
N ALA A 48 28.30 7.83 0.26
CA ALA A 48 29.15 7.55 -0.89
C ALA A 48 30.64 7.60 -0.50
N ASP A 49 31.06 8.61 0.27
CA ASP A 49 32.41 8.72 0.82
C ASP A 49 32.75 7.50 1.71
N GLN A 50 31.79 7.06 2.55
CA GLN A 50 31.97 5.89 3.41
C GLN A 50 32.04 4.57 2.61
N ALA A 51 31.36 4.48 1.47
CA ALA A 51 31.43 3.35 0.56
C ALA A 51 32.74 3.33 -0.28
N GLY A 52 33.58 4.36 -0.19
CA GLY A 52 34.80 4.48 -0.99
C GLY A 52 34.56 4.95 -2.43
N HIS A 53 33.37 5.47 -2.72
CA HIS A 53 32.91 5.88 -4.05
C HIS A 53 32.33 7.30 -4.00
N SER A 54 33.14 8.29 -3.63
CA SER A 54 32.71 9.69 -3.49
C SER A 54 31.95 10.24 -4.71
N GLU A 55 32.25 9.73 -5.91
CA GLU A 55 31.58 10.08 -7.16
C GLU A 55 30.10 9.70 -7.20
N TRP A 56 29.69 8.68 -6.46
CA TRP A 56 28.28 8.27 -6.32
C TRP A 56 27.46 9.28 -5.51
N GLY A 57 28.13 10.14 -4.75
CA GLY A 57 27.55 11.14 -3.85
C GLY A 57 27.29 12.51 -4.47
N ASN A 58 27.56 12.68 -5.79
CA ASN A 58 27.44 13.97 -6.46
C ASN A 58 25.99 14.42 -6.72
N GLY A 59 25.03 13.51 -6.58
CA GLY A 59 23.60 13.74 -6.77
C GLY A 59 22.82 12.43 -6.89
N GLY A 60 21.49 12.52 -6.94
CA GLY A 60 20.65 11.39 -7.33
C GLY A 60 20.89 10.94 -8.79
N PRO A 61 20.37 9.79 -9.20
CA PRO A 61 20.57 9.27 -10.55
C PRO A 61 20.05 10.26 -11.61
N HIS A 62 20.94 10.72 -12.48
CA HIS A 62 20.62 11.68 -13.54
C HIS A 62 19.95 11.04 -14.77
N ASN A 63 19.95 9.71 -14.84
CA ASN A 63 19.42 8.92 -15.94
C ASN A 63 18.12 8.17 -15.58
N ALA A 64 17.47 8.57 -14.48
CA ALA A 64 16.20 8.03 -14.00
C ALA A 64 14.97 8.51 -14.79
N GLY A 65 15.14 9.44 -15.73
CA GLY A 65 14.03 9.98 -16.51
C GLY A 65 13.16 10.95 -15.70
N HIS A 66 11.89 11.05 -16.06
CA HIS A 66 10.92 11.96 -15.43
C HIS A 66 9.56 11.31 -15.18
N TYR A 67 8.71 11.97 -14.37
CA TYR A 67 7.48 11.42 -13.77
C TYR A 67 6.61 10.52 -14.67
N LYS A 68 6.44 10.86 -15.95
CA LYS A 68 5.47 10.24 -16.87
C LYS A 68 6.08 9.17 -17.78
N GLN A 69 7.40 8.98 -17.74
CA GLN A 69 8.07 8.01 -18.59
C GLN A 69 7.77 6.59 -18.13
N TRP A 70 8.09 5.67 -19.03
CA TRP A 70 8.05 4.24 -18.82
C TRP A 70 9.44 3.74 -18.46
N PRO A 71 9.56 2.61 -17.73
CA PRO A 71 10.85 2.08 -17.32
C PRO A 71 11.82 1.89 -18.50
N ASP A 72 11.33 1.35 -19.61
CA ASP A 72 12.13 1.05 -20.81
C ASP A 72 12.57 2.29 -21.60
N GLU A 73 12.03 3.48 -21.28
CA GLU A 73 12.45 4.76 -21.86
C GLU A 73 13.61 5.42 -21.10
N THR A 74 14.09 4.77 -20.03
CA THR A 74 15.13 5.32 -19.15
C THR A 74 16.32 4.37 -19.07
N GLU A 75 17.53 4.92 -19.06
CA GLU A 75 18.74 4.11 -18.84
C GLU A 75 18.81 3.56 -17.42
N PHE A 76 18.18 4.24 -16.44
CA PHE A 76 18.19 3.76 -15.08
C PHE A 76 17.30 2.54 -14.89
N PHE A 77 16.07 2.51 -15.43
CA PHE A 77 15.05 1.50 -15.09
C PHE A 77 14.77 0.44 -16.14
N HIS A 78 15.31 0.54 -17.36
CA HIS A 78 15.09 -0.49 -18.37
C HIS A 78 15.62 -1.85 -17.90
N ARG A 79 15.28 -2.94 -18.61
CA ARG A 79 15.54 -4.33 -18.21
C ARG A 79 16.93 -4.63 -17.60
N GLU A 80 18.01 -4.10 -18.17
CA GLU A 80 19.41 -4.26 -17.70
C GLU A 80 20.01 -2.91 -17.28
N GLY A 81 19.20 -2.07 -16.65
CA GLY A 81 19.51 -0.65 -16.40
C GLY A 81 20.42 -0.41 -15.22
N THR A 82 20.71 0.87 -14.99
CA THR A 82 21.58 1.31 -13.90
C THR A 82 21.09 0.81 -12.54
N TRP A 83 19.78 0.60 -12.36
CA TRP A 83 19.17 0.01 -11.16
C TRP A 83 19.80 -1.30 -10.68
N ASN A 84 20.40 -2.08 -11.61
CA ASN A 84 21.02 -3.39 -11.35
C ASN A 84 22.56 -3.35 -11.46
N THR A 85 23.18 -2.19 -11.27
CA THR A 85 24.64 -1.99 -11.20
C THR A 85 25.05 -1.75 -9.76
N ALA A 86 26.36 -1.80 -9.46
CA ALA A 86 26.88 -1.49 -8.13
C ALA A 86 26.44 -0.10 -7.62
N TYR A 87 26.42 0.92 -8.50
CA TYR A 87 25.92 2.25 -8.15
C TYR A 87 24.41 2.25 -7.88
N GLY A 88 23.62 1.58 -8.73
CA GLY A 88 22.17 1.48 -8.55
C GLY A 88 21.80 0.78 -7.24
N GLU A 89 22.47 -0.32 -6.93
CA GLU A 89 22.28 -1.04 -5.66
C GLU A 89 22.64 -0.18 -4.46
N PHE A 90 23.77 0.53 -4.52
CA PHE A 90 24.17 1.49 -3.49
C PHE A 90 23.10 2.58 -3.28
N PHE A 91 22.68 3.25 -4.35
CA PHE A 91 21.74 4.36 -4.28
C PHE A 91 20.36 3.91 -3.77
N LEU A 92 19.82 2.82 -4.33
CA LEU A 92 18.50 2.30 -3.95
C LEU A 92 18.49 1.77 -2.51
N LYS A 93 19.59 1.16 -2.06
CA LYS A 93 19.78 0.76 -0.67
C LYS A 93 19.76 1.99 0.24
N TRP A 94 20.60 3.00 -0.03
CA TRP A 94 20.62 4.23 0.75
C TRP A 94 19.24 4.91 0.80
N TYR A 95 18.58 5.05 -0.35
CA TYR A 95 17.31 5.77 -0.47
C TYR A 95 16.18 5.06 0.31
N SER A 96 16.12 3.73 0.25
CA SER A 96 15.15 2.92 1.01
C SER A 96 15.49 2.81 2.49
N GLU A 97 16.76 2.73 2.87
CA GLU A 97 17.20 2.74 4.28
C GLU A 97 16.91 4.07 4.97
N MET A 98 17.01 5.19 4.25
CA MET A 98 16.57 6.50 4.76
C MET A 98 15.07 6.50 5.13
N LEU A 99 14.23 5.83 4.33
CA LEU A 99 12.80 5.68 4.59
C LEU A 99 12.53 4.76 5.79
N LEU A 100 13.23 3.61 5.87
CA LEU A 100 13.12 2.70 7.02
C LEU A 100 13.51 3.40 8.33
N ALA A 101 14.64 4.12 8.33
CA ALA A 101 15.10 4.88 9.49
C ALA A 101 14.12 6.00 9.87
N HIS A 102 13.44 6.61 8.89
CA HIS A 102 12.38 7.58 9.15
C HIS A 102 11.19 6.94 9.88
N GLY A 103 10.68 5.81 9.35
CA GLY A 103 9.60 5.07 10.00
C GLY A 103 9.94 4.63 11.41
N GLU A 104 11.15 4.10 11.62
CA GLU A 104 11.63 3.64 12.92
C GLU A 104 11.67 4.77 13.97
N ARG A 105 12.15 5.97 13.59
CA ARG A 105 12.14 7.14 14.50
C ARG A 105 10.73 7.54 14.91
N LEU A 106 9.78 7.56 13.97
CA LEU A 106 8.39 7.92 14.24
C LEU A 106 7.68 6.88 15.12
N LEU A 107 7.87 5.59 14.81
CA LEU A 107 7.28 4.50 15.59
C LEU A 107 7.87 4.39 16.99
N SER A 108 9.17 4.66 17.15
CA SER A 108 9.78 4.75 18.48
C SER A 108 9.17 5.88 19.32
N ALA A 109 8.92 7.05 18.73
CA ALA A 109 8.28 8.15 19.42
C ALA A 109 6.81 7.83 19.77
N ALA A 110 6.03 7.33 18.80
CA ALA A 110 4.64 6.94 19.00
C ALA A 110 4.49 5.84 20.06
N GLY A 111 5.34 4.81 20.00
CA GLY A 111 5.38 3.73 20.99
C GLY A 111 5.77 4.20 22.38
N GLY A 112 6.53 5.28 22.50
CA GLY A 112 6.78 5.96 23.78
C GLY A 112 5.54 6.67 24.31
N ILE A 113 4.88 7.47 23.47
CA ILE A 113 3.70 8.28 23.83
C ILE A 113 2.50 7.42 24.23
N PHE A 114 2.19 6.38 23.46
CA PHE A 114 0.98 5.57 23.65
C PHE A 114 1.20 4.35 24.56
N ARG A 115 2.39 4.21 25.14
CA ARG A 115 2.72 3.10 26.04
C ARG A 115 1.74 3.05 27.22
N GLY A 116 1.17 1.88 27.47
CA GLY A 116 0.25 1.66 28.60
C GLY A 116 -1.17 2.20 28.39
N THR A 117 -1.47 2.85 27.26
CA THR A 117 -2.84 3.34 26.97
C THR A 117 -3.79 2.24 26.49
N GLY A 118 -3.25 1.08 26.09
CA GLY A 118 -4.00 0.01 25.41
C GLY A 118 -4.30 0.31 23.94
N ALA A 119 -3.80 1.42 23.39
CA ALA A 119 -3.90 1.71 21.96
C ALA A 119 -2.98 0.80 21.14
N HIS A 120 -3.46 0.38 19.96
CA HIS A 120 -2.68 -0.37 18.98
C HIS A 120 -2.13 0.58 17.92
N LEU A 121 -0.87 0.41 17.52
CA LEU A 121 -0.26 1.26 16.48
C LEU A 121 -0.35 0.59 15.10
N SER A 122 -0.60 1.38 14.07
CA SER A 122 -0.50 0.94 12.68
C SER A 122 0.32 1.89 11.83
N GLY A 123 0.88 1.36 10.75
CA GLY A 123 1.61 2.12 9.74
C GLY A 123 1.08 1.78 8.36
N LYS A 124 0.94 2.79 7.50
CA LYS A 124 0.37 2.62 6.17
C LYS A 124 1.46 2.44 5.11
N VAL A 125 1.32 1.43 4.28
CA VAL A 125 2.21 1.13 3.13
C VAL A 125 1.38 1.17 1.85
N ALA A 126 1.83 1.96 0.88
CA ALA A 126 1.15 2.15 -0.40
C ALA A 126 1.28 0.92 -1.33
N GLY A 127 0.19 0.56 -1.99
CA GLY A 127 0.14 -0.45 -3.04
C GLY A 127 0.53 0.13 -4.40
N ILE A 128 1.82 0.11 -4.72
CA ILE A 128 2.34 0.62 -5.99
C ILE A 128 2.40 -0.53 -6.99
N HIS A 129 1.29 -0.74 -7.67
CA HIS A 129 1.07 -1.96 -8.45
C HIS A 129 1.47 -1.86 -9.93
N TRP A 130 1.65 -0.66 -10.48
CA TRP A 130 2.03 -0.48 -11.89
C TRP A 130 3.51 -0.73 -12.10
N HIS A 131 3.86 -1.25 -13.27
CA HIS A 131 5.19 -1.76 -13.62
C HIS A 131 5.77 -2.84 -12.68
N TYR A 132 4.97 -3.40 -11.77
CA TYR A 132 5.36 -4.54 -10.93
C TYR A 132 5.77 -5.77 -11.77
N GLY A 133 5.22 -5.93 -12.98
CA GLY A 133 5.62 -7.00 -13.91
C GLY A 133 7.01 -6.81 -14.54
N THR A 134 7.61 -5.61 -14.43
CA THR A 134 8.97 -5.34 -14.95
C THR A 134 10.05 -5.94 -14.04
N ARG A 135 11.33 -5.83 -14.40
CA ARG A 135 12.42 -6.29 -13.52
C ARG A 135 12.81 -5.26 -12.47
N SER A 136 12.77 -3.98 -12.85
CA SER A 136 13.18 -2.87 -12.01
C SER A 136 12.11 -2.45 -11.02
N HIS A 137 10.83 -2.68 -11.32
CA HIS A 137 9.72 -2.20 -10.48
C HIS A 137 9.82 -0.68 -10.23
N ALA A 138 10.12 0.08 -11.29
CA ALA A 138 10.54 1.49 -11.18
C ALA A 138 9.70 2.38 -10.25
N PRO A 139 8.35 2.32 -10.26
CA PRO A 139 7.54 3.14 -9.36
C PRO A 139 7.70 2.80 -7.87
N GLU A 140 7.91 1.52 -7.54
CA GLU A 140 8.21 1.09 -6.18
C GLU A 140 9.57 1.69 -5.74
N LEU A 141 10.57 1.61 -6.62
CA LEU A 141 11.90 2.17 -6.37
C LEU A 141 11.86 3.68 -6.13
N THR A 142 11.16 4.46 -6.98
CA THR A 142 11.08 5.92 -6.81
C THR A 142 10.32 6.31 -5.55
N ALA A 143 9.35 5.51 -5.12
CA ALA A 143 8.63 5.69 -3.86
C ALA A 143 9.43 5.30 -2.61
N GLY A 144 10.59 4.66 -2.79
CA GLY A 144 11.49 4.24 -1.70
C GLY A 144 11.33 2.79 -1.27
N TYR A 145 10.44 2.03 -1.92
CA TYR A 145 10.38 0.58 -1.74
C TYR A 145 11.41 -0.05 -2.65
N TYR A 146 12.54 -0.50 -2.10
CA TYR A 146 13.56 -1.20 -2.89
C TYR A 146 13.14 -2.64 -3.19
N ASN A 147 11.99 -2.79 -3.85
CA ASN A 147 11.46 -4.03 -4.37
C ASN A 147 11.90 -4.17 -5.83
N THR A 148 12.38 -5.35 -6.20
CA THR A 148 12.69 -5.68 -7.60
C THR A 148 12.33 -7.14 -7.83
N ARG A 149 12.48 -7.64 -9.06
CA ARG A 149 12.33 -9.07 -9.34
C ARG A 149 13.26 -9.98 -8.49
N TYR A 150 14.36 -9.44 -7.97
CA TYR A 150 15.39 -10.20 -7.25
C TYR A 150 15.45 -9.89 -5.76
N ARG A 151 14.70 -8.90 -5.28
CA ARG A 151 14.79 -8.40 -3.90
C ARG A 151 13.41 -8.08 -3.36
N ASP A 152 13.10 -8.63 -2.19
CA ASP A 152 11.90 -8.26 -1.44
C ASP A 152 12.08 -6.90 -0.75
N GLY A 153 11.37 -5.88 -1.25
CA GLY A 153 11.37 -4.53 -0.69
C GLY A 153 10.45 -4.36 0.52
N TYR A 154 9.50 -5.25 0.73
CA TYR A 154 8.45 -5.13 1.75
C TYR A 154 8.81 -5.83 3.06
N TYR A 155 9.58 -6.93 3.00
CA TYR A 155 10.03 -7.63 4.21
C TYR A 155 10.79 -6.72 5.19
N PRO A 156 11.75 -5.87 4.78
CA PRO A 156 12.42 -4.94 5.71
C PRO A 156 11.46 -3.95 6.40
N ILE A 157 10.38 -3.54 5.72
CA ILE A 157 9.34 -2.68 6.32
C ILE A 157 8.56 -3.46 7.37
N ALA A 158 8.14 -4.69 7.05
CA ALA A 158 7.42 -5.56 7.97
C ALA A 158 8.28 -5.93 9.20
N GLU A 159 9.56 -6.21 9.00
CA GLU A 159 10.53 -6.46 10.08
C GLU A 159 10.76 -5.22 10.95
N MET A 160 10.75 -4.02 10.36
CA MET A 160 10.79 -2.78 11.13
C MET A 160 9.52 -2.59 11.96
N PHE A 161 8.34 -2.83 11.40
CA PHE A 161 7.07 -2.75 12.12
C PHE A 161 6.97 -3.78 13.25
N SER A 162 7.51 -4.99 13.08
CA SER A 162 7.46 -6.05 14.10
C SER A 162 8.20 -5.66 15.39
N ARG A 163 9.32 -4.95 15.28
CA ARG A 163 10.08 -4.43 16.44
C ARG A 163 9.26 -3.50 17.33
N TYR A 164 8.20 -2.88 16.79
CA TYR A 164 7.34 -1.94 17.49
C TYR A 164 5.92 -2.46 17.72
N GLY A 165 5.62 -3.72 17.36
CA GLY A 165 4.29 -4.30 17.49
C GLY A 165 3.23 -3.60 16.63
N VAL A 166 3.63 -3.06 15.47
CA VAL A 166 2.79 -2.25 14.60
C VAL A 166 2.05 -3.13 13.59
N THR A 167 0.76 -2.87 13.36
CA THR A 167 0.03 -3.49 12.23
C THR A 167 0.39 -2.80 10.92
N LEU A 168 0.64 -3.59 9.87
CA LEU A 168 0.84 -3.08 8.52
C LEU A 168 -0.53 -2.88 7.87
N ASN A 169 -0.88 -1.63 7.53
CA ASN A 169 -2.08 -1.31 6.77
C ASN A 169 -1.73 -1.10 5.29
N PHE A 170 -2.30 -1.91 4.41
CA PHE A 170 -1.96 -1.95 2.99
C PHE A 170 -3.14 -1.54 2.10
N THR A 171 -2.87 -0.82 1.02
CA THR A 171 -3.90 -0.37 0.06
C THR A 171 -4.08 -1.35 -1.11
N CYS A 172 -4.98 -1.04 -2.05
CA CYS A 172 -5.20 -1.77 -3.31
C CYS A 172 -5.84 -3.17 -3.14
N ILE A 173 -6.47 -3.44 -2.00
CA ILE A 173 -7.08 -4.75 -1.70
C ILE A 173 -8.22 -5.08 -2.68
N GLU A 174 -8.90 -4.06 -3.21
CA GLU A 174 -10.04 -4.19 -4.12
C GLU A 174 -9.65 -4.44 -5.58
N MET A 175 -8.38 -4.23 -5.93
CA MET A 175 -7.93 -4.25 -7.32
C MET A 175 -7.71 -5.68 -7.84
N LYS A 176 -7.99 -5.88 -9.12
CA LYS A 176 -7.67 -7.10 -9.88
C LYS A 176 -6.68 -6.80 -10.98
N ASP A 177 -5.80 -7.76 -11.29
CA ASP A 177 -4.83 -7.64 -12.39
C ASP A 177 -5.57 -7.45 -13.73
N ALA A 178 -6.69 -8.15 -13.92
CA ALA A 178 -7.52 -8.09 -15.13
C ALA A 178 -8.23 -6.74 -15.36
N GLU A 179 -8.33 -5.89 -14.33
CA GLU A 179 -8.91 -4.54 -14.46
C GLU A 179 -7.86 -3.50 -14.90
N GLN A 180 -6.58 -3.89 -14.98
CA GLN A 180 -5.47 -2.98 -15.25
C GLN A 180 -5.11 -2.96 -16.75
N PRO A 181 -4.60 -1.83 -17.27
CA PRO A 181 -4.06 -1.79 -18.63
C PRO A 181 -2.88 -2.75 -18.78
N GLU A 182 -2.93 -3.64 -19.77
CA GLU A 182 -1.87 -4.63 -20.04
C GLU A 182 -0.50 -3.98 -20.18
N SER A 183 -0.46 -2.84 -20.87
CA SER A 183 0.78 -2.10 -21.13
C SER A 183 1.42 -1.57 -19.84
N ALA A 184 0.65 -1.27 -18.80
CA ALA A 184 1.19 -0.83 -17.51
C ALA A 184 1.87 -1.96 -16.71
N LEU A 185 1.74 -3.22 -17.14
CA LEU A 185 2.28 -4.40 -16.47
C LEU A 185 1.97 -4.42 -14.97
N CYS A 186 0.73 -4.05 -14.63
CA CYS A 186 0.28 -4.01 -13.26
C CYS A 186 0.12 -5.40 -12.68
N SER A 187 0.39 -5.57 -11.39
CA SER A 187 -0.06 -6.77 -10.65
C SER A 187 -0.40 -6.45 -9.19
N PRO A 188 -1.53 -5.77 -8.93
CA PRO A 188 -2.01 -5.54 -7.55
C PRO A 188 -2.21 -6.85 -6.78
N GLU A 189 -2.65 -7.94 -7.42
CA GLU A 189 -2.86 -9.23 -6.74
C GLU A 189 -1.53 -9.92 -6.41
N GLY A 190 -0.56 -9.86 -7.32
CA GLY A 190 0.80 -10.36 -7.10
C GLY A 190 1.52 -9.58 -6.00
N LEU A 191 1.36 -8.26 -6.01
CA LEU A 191 1.90 -7.36 -4.99
C LEU A 191 1.30 -7.66 -3.60
N LEU A 192 -0.03 -7.76 -3.50
CA LEU A 192 -0.69 -8.11 -2.23
C LEU A 192 -0.17 -9.46 -1.70
N ARG A 193 -0.01 -10.45 -2.59
CA ARG A 193 0.56 -11.76 -2.22
C ARG A 193 1.95 -11.62 -1.60
N GLN A 194 2.81 -10.78 -2.17
CA GLN A 194 4.15 -10.52 -1.63
C GLN A 194 4.10 -9.87 -0.25
N VAL A 195 3.26 -8.84 -0.08
CA VAL A 195 3.13 -8.13 1.20
C VAL A 195 2.59 -9.04 2.31
N VAL A 196 1.65 -9.93 1.99
CA VAL A 196 1.16 -10.96 2.93
C VAL A 196 2.30 -11.88 3.38
N LEU A 197 3.12 -12.36 2.44
CA LEU A 197 4.28 -13.21 2.78
C LEU A 197 5.30 -12.48 3.66
N ALA A 198 5.57 -11.21 3.35
CA ALA A 198 6.46 -10.36 4.15
C ALA A 198 5.92 -10.17 5.59
N ALA A 199 4.64 -9.84 5.73
CA ALA A 199 3.98 -9.65 7.02
C ALA A 199 4.01 -10.94 7.87
N ARG A 200 3.68 -12.08 7.27
CA ARG A 200 3.74 -13.39 7.94
C ARG A 200 5.13 -13.75 8.40
N LYS A 201 6.13 -13.56 7.53
CA LYS A 201 7.53 -13.84 7.84
C LYS A 201 8.02 -12.97 9.00
N ALA A 202 7.54 -11.73 9.11
CA ALA A 202 7.86 -10.82 10.22
C ALA A 202 6.97 -11.02 11.47
N GLY A 203 5.94 -11.86 11.40
CA GLY A 203 5.01 -12.10 12.51
C GLY A 203 4.10 -10.92 12.85
N ILE A 204 3.71 -10.10 11.86
CA ILE A 204 2.84 -8.94 12.07
C ILE A 204 1.47 -9.13 11.42
N ARG A 205 0.46 -8.48 12.00
CA ARG A 205 -0.90 -8.45 11.45
C ARG A 205 -0.99 -7.49 10.27
N LEU A 206 -1.91 -7.78 9.36
CA LEU A 206 -2.20 -6.97 8.19
C LEU A 206 -3.63 -6.41 8.25
N ALA A 207 -3.76 -5.11 8.01
CA ALA A 207 -5.01 -4.40 7.77
C ALA A 207 -5.06 -3.94 6.30
N GLY A 208 -6.24 -3.61 5.81
CA GLY A 208 -6.45 -3.27 4.41
C GLY A 208 -7.25 -2.01 4.17
N GLU A 209 -7.03 -1.39 3.01
CA GLU A 209 -7.82 -0.29 2.46
C GLU A 209 -8.05 -0.51 0.96
N ASN A 210 -9.20 -0.07 0.43
CA ASN A 210 -9.31 0.12 -1.02
C ASN A 210 -8.56 1.38 -1.43
N ALA A 211 -7.86 1.34 -2.57
CA ALA A 211 -7.09 2.48 -3.05
C ALA A 211 -7.97 3.52 -3.76
N LEU A 212 -8.97 3.07 -4.52
CA LEU A 212 -9.88 3.94 -5.27
C LEU A 212 -11.33 3.78 -4.77
N PRO A 213 -12.17 4.83 -4.83
CA PRO A 213 -13.60 4.69 -4.55
C PRO A 213 -14.25 3.70 -5.52
N ARG A 214 -14.80 2.60 -4.99
CA ARG A 214 -15.46 1.53 -5.76
C ARG A 214 -16.75 1.13 -5.07
N TYR A 215 -17.87 1.21 -5.79
CA TYR A 215 -19.21 0.93 -5.24
C TYR A 215 -19.84 -0.35 -5.81
N ASP A 216 -19.12 -1.05 -6.69
CA ASP A 216 -19.56 -2.23 -7.39
C ASP A 216 -19.25 -3.53 -6.62
N GLN A 217 -20.09 -4.54 -6.83
CA GLN A 217 -19.96 -5.86 -6.21
C GLN A 217 -18.60 -6.52 -6.51
N THR A 218 -18.05 -6.32 -7.71
CA THR A 218 -16.78 -6.94 -8.13
C THR A 218 -15.60 -6.53 -7.23
N ALA A 219 -15.52 -5.25 -6.88
CA ALA A 219 -14.51 -4.74 -5.96
C ALA A 219 -14.72 -5.25 -4.53
N HIS A 220 -15.98 -5.26 -4.05
CA HIS A 220 -16.32 -5.72 -2.71
C HIS A 220 -16.04 -7.22 -2.52
N ASP A 221 -16.40 -8.05 -3.51
CA ASP A 221 -16.09 -9.48 -3.52
C ASP A 221 -14.58 -9.73 -3.53
N GLN A 222 -13.81 -8.92 -4.27
CA GLN A 222 -12.36 -8.99 -4.23
C GLN A 222 -11.84 -8.73 -2.82
N VAL A 223 -12.31 -7.68 -2.16
CA VAL A 223 -11.92 -7.38 -0.76
C VAL A 223 -12.27 -8.53 0.18
N VAL A 224 -13.50 -9.07 0.10
CA VAL A 224 -13.93 -10.21 0.93
C VAL A 224 -13.07 -11.46 0.67
N ASN A 225 -12.71 -11.72 -0.58
CA ASN A 225 -11.87 -12.87 -0.93
C ASN A 225 -10.43 -12.67 -0.43
N LYS A 226 -9.87 -11.47 -0.61
CA LYS A 226 -8.49 -11.16 -0.24
C LYS A 226 -8.32 -10.90 1.26
N SER A 227 -9.37 -10.58 2.01
CA SER A 227 -9.32 -10.41 3.47
C SER A 227 -8.95 -11.69 4.21
N ARG A 228 -9.10 -12.87 3.57
CA ARG A 228 -8.62 -14.16 4.10
C ARG A 228 -7.10 -14.31 4.04
N LEU A 229 -6.42 -13.44 3.28
CA LEU A 229 -4.98 -13.43 3.06
C LEU A 229 -4.41 -14.79 2.64
N HIS A 230 -5.19 -15.64 1.96
CA HIS A 230 -4.76 -16.97 1.56
C HIS A 230 -3.69 -16.92 0.46
N VAL A 231 -2.55 -17.58 0.67
CA VAL A 231 -1.38 -17.51 -0.23
C VAL A 231 -1.10 -18.81 -1.00
N GLY A 232 -2.01 -19.79 -0.86
CA GLY A 232 -1.92 -21.13 -1.45
C GLY A 232 -1.12 -22.12 -0.60
N ALA A 233 -1.45 -23.41 -0.70
CA ALA A 233 -0.95 -24.51 0.14
C ALA A 233 0.58 -24.78 0.05
N GLN A 234 1.30 -24.11 -0.86
CA GLN A 234 2.74 -24.31 -1.06
C GLN A 234 3.61 -23.70 0.05
N PHE A 235 3.04 -22.88 0.95
CA PHE A 235 3.79 -22.13 1.96
C PHE A 235 3.46 -22.49 3.43
N GLY A 236 2.87 -23.68 3.66
CA GLY A 236 2.69 -24.26 5.01
C GLY A 236 1.25 -24.37 5.50
N HIS A 237 1.04 -25.22 6.51
CA HIS A 237 -0.25 -25.65 7.07
C HIS A 237 -0.80 -24.74 8.20
N SER A 238 -0.34 -23.50 8.35
CA SER A 238 -0.93 -22.60 9.34
C SER A 238 -2.34 -22.22 8.93
N GLU A 239 -3.29 -22.22 9.86
CA GLU A 239 -4.54 -21.48 9.69
C GLU A 239 -4.15 -20.04 9.34
N ASP A 240 -4.42 -19.64 8.09
CA ASP A 240 -4.05 -18.33 7.59
C ASP A 240 -4.73 -17.26 8.45
N GLU A 241 -3.96 -16.47 9.19
CA GLU A 241 -4.52 -15.36 9.97
C GLU A 241 -5.16 -14.37 8.97
N PRO A 242 -6.47 -14.11 9.08
CA PRO A 242 -7.14 -13.18 8.19
C PRO A 242 -6.72 -11.75 8.51
N MET A 243 -7.01 -10.85 7.58
CA MET A 243 -6.86 -9.42 7.75
C MET A 243 -7.56 -8.96 9.03
N CYS A 244 -6.86 -8.21 9.88
CA CYS A 244 -7.38 -7.84 11.21
C CYS A 244 -8.42 -6.72 11.17
N SER A 245 -8.39 -5.88 10.14
CA SER A 245 -9.34 -4.81 9.90
C SER A 245 -9.30 -4.36 8.44
N PHE A 246 -10.41 -3.81 7.96
CA PHE A 246 -10.50 -3.18 6.65
C PHE A 246 -11.12 -1.78 6.80
N THR A 247 -10.47 -0.77 6.24
CA THR A 247 -10.94 0.61 6.25
C THR A 247 -11.41 0.99 4.84
N TYR A 248 -12.70 1.28 4.70
CA TYR A 248 -13.30 1.60 3.40
C TYR A 248 -13.13 3.08 3.04
N LEU A 249 -12.52 3.35 1.90
CA LEU A 249 -12.34 4.67 1.30
C LEU A 249 -13.47 4.93 0.29
N ARG A 250 -14.42 5.83 0.53
CA ARG A 250 -14.63 6.70 1.69
C ARG A 250 -16.13 6.98 1.83
N MET A 251 -16.55 7.30 3.05
CA MET A 251 -17.87 7.89 3.30
C MET A 251 -18.09 9.14 2.45
N SER A 252 -19.07 9.10 1.56
CA SER A 252 -19.36 10.18 0.60
C SER A 252 -20.81 10.08 0.12
N GLU A 253 -21.34 11.14 -0.49
CA GLU A 253 -22.70 11.13 -1.05
C GLU A 253 -22.94 9.95 -2.02
N PRO A 254 -22.04 9.62 -2.98
CA PRO A 254 -22.20 8.42 -3.81
C PRO A 254 -22.36 7.11 -3.04
N LEU A 255 -21.71 6.93 -1.89
CA LEU A 255 -21.82 5.71 -1.09
C LEU A 255 -23.25 5.50 -0.56
N PHE A 256 -23.94 6.60 -0.21
CA PHE A 256 -25.27 6.55 0.39
C PHE A 256 -26.43 6.54 -0.60
N LYS A 257 -26.14 6.56 -1.91
CA LYS A 257 -27.18 6.30 -2.92
C LYS A 257 -27.79 4.92 -2.69
N PRO A 258 -29.12 4.74 -2.79
CA PRO A 258 -29.79 3.49 -2.40
C PRO A 258 -29.17 2.22 -2.99
N GLU A 259 -28.79 2.26 -4.26
CA GLU A 259 -28.16 1.16 -4.99
C GLU A 259 -26.77 0.79 -4.44
N ASN A 260 -25.94 1.79 -4.14
CA ASN A 260 -24.59 1.59 -3.63
C ASN A 260 -24.60 1.20 -2.15
N TRP A 261 -25.52 1.79 -1.38
CA TRP A 261 -25.69 1.47 0.03
C TRP A 261 -26.13 0.01 0.22
N HIS A 262 -27.04 -0.48 -0.63
CA HIS A 262 -27.45 -1.88 -0.59
C HIS A 262 -26.26 -2.83 -0.81
N VAL A 263 -25.44 -2.56 -1.83
CA VAL A 263 -24.22 -3.34 -2.11
C VAL A 263 -23.23 -3.26 -0.95
N PHE A 264 -23.02 -2.06 -0.40
CA PHE A 264 -22.12 -1.82 0.74
C PHE A 264 -22.57 -2.54 2.02
N VAL A 265 -23.87 -2.57 2.33
CA VAL A 265 -24.41 -3.32 3.48
C VAL A 265 -24.14 -4.81 3.34
N THR A 266 -24.36 -5.37 2.14
CA THR A 266 -24.03 -6.77 1.83
C THR A 266 -22.53 -7.04 1.99
N PHE A 267 -21.68 -6.14 1.51
CA PHE A 267 -20.23 -6.20 1.71
C PHE A 267 -19.84 -6.23 3.19
N VAL A 268 -20.39 -5.34 4.02
CA VAL A 268 -20.12 -5.30 5.47
C VAL A 268 -20.55 -6.60 6.14
N ARG A 269 -21.69 -7.17 5.74
CA ARG A 269 -22.14 -8.48 6.23
C ARG A 269 -21.16 -9.59 5.84
N HIS A 270 -20.71 -9.65 4.60
CA HIS A 270 -19.75 -10.67 4.16
C HIS A 270 -18.40 -10.55 4.88
N MET A 271 -17.94 -9.33 5.15
CA MET A 271 -16.73 -9.08 5.94
C MET A 271 -16.90 -9.51 7.40
N SER A 272 -18.07 -9.32 8.01
CA SER A 272 -18.32 -9.71 9.41
C SER A 272 -18.54 -11.21 9.57
N GLU A 273 -19.20 -11.84 8.61
CA GLU A 273 -19.53 -13.26 8.64
C GLU A 273 -18.30 -14.13 8.45
N GLY A 274 -17.30 -13.68 7.68
CA GLY A 274 -15.84 -14.00 7.69
C GLY A 274 -15.35 -15.45 7.90
N LYS A 275 -16.26 -16.42 8.07
CA LYS A 275 -16.09 -17.74 8.68
C LYS A 275 -17.15 -18.76 8.23
N THR A 276 -18.33 -18.35 7.74
CA THR A 276 -19.45 -19.27 7.40
C THR A 276 -20.23 -18.89 6.13
N PHE A 277 -19.57 -18.70 4.99
CA PHE A 277 -20.31 -18.45 3.74
C PHE A 277 -20.97 -19.75 3.22
N GLN A 278 -22.31 -19.73 3.04
CA GLN A 278 -23.15 -20.76 2.40
C GLN A 278 -24.07 -20.07 1.37
N PRO A 279 -24.42 -20.69 0.21
CA PRO A 279 -24.93 -19.95 -0.94
C PRO A 279 -26.42 -19.51 -0.89
N TRP A 280 -26.62 -18.23 -1.25
CA TRP A 280 -27.70 -17.48 -1.94
C TRP A 280 -29.22 -17.63 -1.62
N GLU A 281 -29.74 -18.69 -1.00
CA GLU A 281 -31.23 -18.84 -0.94
C GLU A 281 -31.91 -18.15 0.27
N LYS A 282 -31.15 -17.71 1.30
CA LYS A 282 -31.69 -16.93 2.45
C LYS A 282 -31.50 -15.42 2.33
N GLU A 283 -30.84 -14.95 1.27
CA GLU A 283 -30.18 -13.65 1.20
C GLU A 283 -31.13 -12.45 1.00
N HIS A 284 -32.29 -12.66 0.36
CA HIS A 284 -33.20 -11.56 0.03
C HIS A 284 -34.05 -11.05 1.22
N GLN A 285 -34.39 -11.91 2.18
CA GLN A 285 -35.26 -11.51 3.30
C GLN A 285 -34.48 -10.75 4.38
N ASP A 286 -33.29 -11.21 4.73
CA ASP A 286 -32.49 -10.61 5.80
C ASP A 286 -31.86 -9.27 5.39
N THR A 287 -31.49 -9.11 4.11
CA THR A 287 -30.96 -7.85 3.59
C THR A 287 -32.02 -6.75 3.58
N GLN A 288 -33.28 -7.07 3.29
CA GLN A 288 -34.38 -6.10 3.38
C GLN A 288 -34.64 -5.65 4.82
N LEU A 289 -34.54 -6.55 5.80
CA LEU A 289 -34.72 -6.21 7.22
C LEU A 289 -33.64 -5.27 7.72
N PHE A 290 -32.37 -5.48 7.34
CA PHE A 290 -31.26 -4.63 7.77
C PHE A 290 -31.26 -3.26 7.07
N VAL A 291 -31.57 -3.20 5.77
CA VAL A 291 -31.75 -1.94 5.05
C VAL A 291 -32.87 -1.11 5.69
N ASN A 292 -33.99 -1.74 6.05
CA ASN A 292 -35.08 -1.07 6.76
C ASN A 292 -34.67 -0.55 8.14
N ALA A 293 -33.85 -1.30 8.88
CA ALA A 293 -33.34 -0.88 10.20
C ALA A 293 -32.34 0.29 10.13
N SER A 294 -31.55 0.38 9.05
CA SER A 294 -30.56 1.45 8.86
C SER A 294 -31.14 2.74 8.27
N ARG A 295 -32.36 2.71 7.73
CA ARG A 295 -33.03 3.84 7.06
C ARG A 295 -33.08 5.14 7.86
N PRO A 296 -33.34 5.15 9.19
CA PRO A 296 -33.33 6.38 9.98
C PRO A 296 -31.95 7.04 10.07
N LEU A 297 -30.88 6.23 10.16
CA LEU A 297 -29.50 6.71 10.26
C LEU A 297 -29.03 7.33 8.93
N ILE A 298 -29.51 6.82 7.79
CA ILE A 298 -29.23 7.39 6.46
C ILE A 298 -29.88 8.77 6.34
N GLN A 299 -31.14 8.91 6.75
CA GLN A 299 -31.85 10.19 6.72
C GLN A 299 -31.20 11.24 7.62
N GLU A 300 -30.68 10.83 8.78
CA GLU A 300 -29.90 11.71 9.66
C GLU A 300 -28.57 12.13 9.00
N ALA A 301 -27.82 11.19 8.41
CA ALA A 301 -26.57 11.49 7.71
C ALA A 301 -26.77 12.44 6.52
N GLU A 302 -27.82 12.23 5.71
CA GLU A 302 -28.23 13.13 4.63
C GLU A 302 -28.55 14.53 5.17
N ALA A 303 -29.36 14.63 6.24
CA ALA A 303 -29.74 15.91 6.83
C ALA A 303 -28.56 16.71 7.42
N PHE A 304 -27.50 16.02 7.85
CA PHE A 304 -26.27 16.67 8.33
C PHE A 304 -25.35 17.12 7.20
N MET A 305 -25.40 16.50 6.01
CA MET A 305 -24.56 16.90 4.87
C MET A 305 -25.11 18.10 4.08
N TYR A 306 -26.41 18.44 4.22
CA TYR A 306 -27.04 19.60 3.59
C TYR A 306 -27.21 20.81 4.53
N ARG A 307 -26.45 20.89 5.64
CA ARG A 307 -26.37 22.07 6.52
C ARG A 307 -25.06 22.82 6.35
#